data_AF-A0A015ISA8-F1
#
_entry.id   AF-A0A015ISA8-F1
#
_cell.length_a   1.000
_cell.length_b   1.000
_cell.length_c   1.000
_cell.angle_alpha   90.00
_cell.angle_beta   90.00
_cell.angle_gamma   90.00
#
_symmetry.space_group_name_H-M   'P 1'
#
loop_
_entity.id
_entity.type
_entity.pdbx_description
1 polymer ?
#
loop_
_entity_poly.entity_id
_entity_poly.type
_entity_poly.pdbx_seq_one_letter_code
_entity_poly.pdbx_strand_id
1 'polypeptide(L)'
;MQNSISRSIISTTMEIPKHVVIGKLIGRRGRKIKPIEKGTGTHILITTEDNLRQIEIRINRDVKDKNENISPGERINEAICQVDKLIEDIEMRNRRKDIEKEGKNGRISDNRNQQHATPRNHKNNDPKEKRKRPKRRVPHTTQVRFFKNI
;
A
#
# COMPACT_ATOMS: atom_id res chain seq x y z
N MET A 1 -15.86 41.16 3.17
CA MET A 1 -14.64 41.03 3.98
C MET A 1 -14.24 39.56 4.02
N GLN A 2 -13.50 39.08 3.02
CA GLN A 2 -12.96 37.72 3.06
C GLN A 2 -11.68 37.77 3.89
N ASN A 3 -11.73 37.25 5.11
CA ASN A 3 -10.56 37.14 5.97
C ASN A 3 -9.67 36.02 5.41
N SER A 4 -8.74 36.39 4.53
CA SER A 4 -7.68 35.52 4.04
C SER A 4 -6.69 35.28 5.18
N ILE A 5 -6.97 34.31 6.06
CA ILE A 5 -5.95 33.77 6.95
C ILE A 5 -4.93 33.08 6.03
N SER A 6 -3.86 33.80 5.69
CA SER A 6 -2.73 33.30 4.91
C SER A 6 -2.04 32.21 5.72
N ARG A 7 -2.50 30.96 5.53
CA ARG A 7 -1.86 29.79 6.13
C ARG A 7 -0.42 29.73 5.64
N SER A 8 0.54 29.74 6.56
CA SER A 8 1.95 29.62 6.20
C SER A 8 2.27 28.16 5.88
N ILE A 9 2.13 27.79 4.59
CA ILE A 9 2.47 26.47 4.09
C ILE A 9 3.93 26.49 3.65
N ILE A 10 4.74 25.61 4.22
CA ILE A 10 6.06 25.29 3.67
C ILE A 10 5.88 24.03 2.81
N SER A 11 6.44 24.04 1.60
CA SER A 11 6.45 22.88 0.73
C SER A 11 7.84 22.63 0.16
N THR A 12 8.10 21.38 -0.20
CA THR A 12 9.29 20.98 -0.95
C THR A 12 8.90 19.89 -1.94
N THR A 13 9.48 19.95 -3.13
CA THR A 13 9.20 19.02 -4.23
C THR A 13 10.43 18.18 -4.56
N MET A 14 10.20 16.92 -4.92
CA MET A 14 11.24 16.01 -5.42
C MET A 14 10.73 15.19 -6.59
N GLU A 15 11.63 14.75 -7.46
CA GLU A 15 11.30 13.96 -8.64
C GLU A 15 11.32 12.45 -8.35
N ILE A 16 10.37 11.72 -8.94
CA ILE A 16 10.32 10.25 -8.86
C ILE A 16 11.07 9.68 -10.06
N PRO A 17 12.06 8.79 -9.85
CA PRO A 17 12.77 8.15 -10.95
C PRO A 17 11.82 7.43 -11.93
N LYS A 18 12.09 7.55 -13.23
CA LYS A 18 11.22 7.01 -14.30
C LYS A 18 10.96 5.50 -14.19
N HIS A 19 11.98 4.76 -13.74
CA HIS A 19 11.92 3.30 -13.63
C HIS A 19 11.17 2.82 -12.37
N VAL A 20 10.86 3.72 -11.43
CA VAL A 20 10.06 3.41 -10.24
C VAL A 20 8.58 3.42 -10.61
N VAL A 21 7.87 2.36 -10.23
CA VAL A 21 6.42 2.26 -10.45
C VAL A 21 5.70 3.00 -9.31
N ILE A 22 4.97 4.07 -9.62
CA ILE A 22 4.26 4.92 -8.65
C ILE A 22 3.34 4.10 -7.72
N GLY A 23 2.61 3.12 -8.25
CA GLY A 23 1.77 2.24 -7.43
C GLY A 23 2.54 1.44 -6.36
N LYS A 24 3.81 1.09 -6.60
CA LYS A 24 4.69 0.42 -5.62
C LYS A 24 5.20 1.39 -4.55
N LEU A 25 5.36 2.66 -4.90
CA LEU A 25 5.73 3.75 -3.99
C LEU A 25 4.58 4.07 -3.04
N ILE A 26 3.37 4.32 -3.58
CA ILE A 26 2.16 4.58 -2.78
C ILE A 26 1.80 3.36 -1.91
N GLY A 27 1.87 2.17 -2.51
CA GLY A 27 1.40 0.94 -1.90
C GLY A 27 -0.13 0.84 -1.86
N ARG A 28 -0.65 -0.36 -1.58
CA ARG A 28 -2.10 -0.62 -1.56
C ARG A 28 -2.81 0.33 -0.56
N ARG A 29 -3.71 1.20 -1.05
CA ARG A 29 -4.44 2.20 -0.26
C ARG A 29 -3.54 3.23 0.47
N GLY A 30 -2.33 3.48 -0.05
CA GLY A 30 -1.37 4.42 0.55
C GLY A 30 -0.61 3.84 1.75
N ARG A 31 -0.59 2.51 1.93
CA ARG A 31 0.03 1.86 3.11
C ARG A 31 1.52 2.14 3.31
N LYS A 32 2.22 2.67 2.30
CA LYS A 32 3.64 3.04 2.42
C LYS A 32 3.84 4.52 2.69
N ILE A 33 3.02 5.39 2.09
CA ILE A 33 3.12 6.85 2.25
C ILE A 33 2.41 7.34 3.53
N LYS A 34 1.22 6.82 3.84
CA LYS A 34 0.44 7.24 5.02
C LYS A 34 1.18 7.09 6.36
N PRO A 35 1.98 6.03 6.59
CA PRO A 35 2.79 5.96 7.81
C PRO A 35 3.86 7.05 7.88
N ILE A 36 4.45 7.44 6.75
CA ILE A 36 5.43 8.53 6.68
C ILE A 36 4.73 9.84 7.04
N GLU A 37 3.62 10.16 6.35
CA GLU A 37 2.79 11.35 6.65
C GLU A 37 2.41 11.43 8.13
N LYS A 38 1.99 10.30 8.72
CA LYS A 38 1.61 10.27 10.14
C LYS A 38 2.82 10.40 11.09
N GLY A 39 3.96 9.82 10.73
CA GLY A 39 5.17 9.82 11.55
C GLY A 39 5.84 11.19 11.59
N THR A 40 5.92 11.86 10.44
CA THR A 40 6.50 13.20 10.29
C THR A 40 5.47 14.31 10.47
N GLY A 41 4.18 13.97 10.45
CA GLY A 41 3.04 14.90 10.42
C GLY A 41 3.04 15.81 9.19
N THR A 42 3.69 15.40 8.11
CA THR A 42 3.65 16.13 6.83
C THR A 42 2.52 15.60 5.95
N HIS A 43 2.15 16.37 4.94
CA HIS A 43 1.25 15.94 3.87
C HIS A 43 2.08 15.64 2.62
N ILE A 44 1.91 14.44 2.05
CA ILE A 44 2.65 13.99 0.88
C ILE A 44 1.67 13.85 -0.29
N LEU A 45 1.80 14.74 -1.26
CA LEU A 45 1.06 14.71 -2.51
C LEU A 45 1.95 14.11 -3.60
N ILE A 46 1.41 13.17 -4.38
CA ILE A 46 2.12 12.59 -5.52
C ILE A 46 1.36 13.01 -6.78
N THR A 47 2.01 13.83 -7.60
CA THR A 47 1.47 14.33 -8.86
C THR A 47 2.01 13.49 -10.01
N THR A 48 1.10 13.04 -10.86
CA THR A 48 1.38 12.18 -12.02
C THR A 48 0.85 12.75 -13.33
N GLU A 49 0.41 14.01 -13.31
CA GLU A 49 -0.17 14.71 -14.46
C GLU A 49 0.92 15.12 -15.46
N ASP A 50 0.59 15.14 -16.76
CA ASP A 50 1.39 15.76 -17.83
C ASP A 50 2.90 15.43 -17.84
N ASN A 51 3.24 14.15 -17.61
CA ASN A 51 4.61 13.63 -17.49
C ASN A 51 5.40 14.10 -16.26
N LEU A 52 4.80 14.93 -15.41
CA LEU A 52 5.37 15.27 -14.12
C LEU A 52 5.22 14.05 -13.21
N ARG A 53 6.34 13.62 -12.67
CA ARG A 53 6.42 12.56 -11.67
C ARG A 53 7.05 13.16 -10.44
N GLN A 54 6.25 13.89 -9.67
CA GLN A 54 6.74 14.67 -8.55
C GLN A 54 6.04 14.27 -7.26
N ILE A 55 6.79 14.38 -6.16
CA ILE A 55 6.29 14.27 -4.81
C ILE A 55 6.42 15.66 -4.20
N GLU A 56 5.32 16.18 -3.69
CA GLU A 56 5.29 17.41 -2.94
C GLU A 56 5.01 17.11 -1.47
N ILE A 57 5.90 17.56 -0.61
CA ILE A 57 5.81 17.39 0.84
C ILE A 57 5.46 18.76 1.42
N ARG A 58 4.31 18.85 2.08
CA ARG A 58 3.76 20.09 2.63
C ARG A 58 3.62 19.99 4.15
N ILE A 59 3.79 21.11 4.82
CA ILE A 59 3.50 21.27 6.24
C ILE A 59 2.84 22.63 6.46
N ASN A 60 1.80 22.65 7.28
CA ASN A 60 1.14 23.89 7.68
C ASN A 60 1.70 24.33 9.04
N ARG A 61 2.37 25.49 9.09
CA ARG A 61 2.97 26.01 10.33
C ARG A 61 1.94 26.29 11.42
N ASP A 62 0.70 26.59 11.02
CA ASP A 62 -0.36 26.98 11.95
C ASP A 62 -1.01 25.78 12.64
N VAL A 63 -0.71 24.56 12.18
CA VAL A 63 -1.20 23.32 12.81
C VAL A 63 -0.21 22.92 13.89
N LYS A 64 -0.64 23.07 15.15
CA LYS A 64 0.08 22.52 16.29
C LYS A 64 -0.02 21.00 16.26
N ASP A 65 0.98 20.36 15.66
CA ASP A 65 1.18 18.93 15.83
C ASP A 65 1.76 18.63 17.21
N LYS A 66 1.48 17.43 17.72
CA LYS A 66 1.83 17.00 19.09
C LYS A 66 3.34 16.96 19.38
N ASN A 67 4.18 17.12 18.37
CA ASN A 67 5.63 17.11 18.48
C ASN A 67 6.16 18.55 18.44
N GLU A 68 5.91 19.30 19.50
CA GLU A 68 6.24 20.74 19.59
C GLU A 68 7.76 21.03 19.60
N ASN A 69 8.61 19.99 19.65
CA ASN A 69 10.06 20.12 19.75
C ASN A 69 10.81 20.03 18.40
N ILE A 70 10.13 19.68 17.30
CA ILE A 70 10.77 19.49 15.99
C ILE A 70 10.30 20.59 15.05
N SER A 71 11.25 21.30 14.44
CA SER A 71 10.93 22.38 13.51
C SER A 71 10.24 21.86 12.25
N PRO A 72 9.42 22.68 11.57
CA PRO A 72 8.79 22.28 10.30
C PRO A 72 9.79 21.84 9.23
N GLY A 73 10.98 22.45 9.20
CA GLY A 73 12.05 22.09 8.26
C GLY A 73 12.62 20.71 8.53
N GLU A 74 12.90 20.38 9.79
CA GLU A 74 13.36 19.04 10.19
C GLU A 74 12.33 17.96 9.84
N ARG A 75 11.03 18.25 10.02
CA ARG A 75 9.95 17.31 9.66
C ARG A 75 9.85 17.07 8.15
N ILE A 76 10.06 18.11 7.34
CA ILE A 76 10.16 17.97 5.88
C ILE A 76 11.38 17.12 5.52
N ASN A 77 12.55 17.41 6.11
CA ASN A 77 13.78 16.66 5.84
C ASN A 77 13.65 15.18 6.25
N GLU A 78 13.01 14.90 7.38
CA GLU A 78 12.73 13.54 7.80
C GLU A 78 11.83 12.81 6.80
N ALA A 79 10.78 13.48 6.32
CA ALA A 79 9.88 12.92 5.30
C ALA A 79 10.60 12.65 3.98
N ILE A 80 11.46 13.57 3.53
CA ILE A 80 12.35 13.42 2.37
C ILE A 80 13.20 12.16 2.54
N CYS A 81 13.94 12.04 3.65
CA CYS A 81 14.79 10.89 3.90
C CYS A 81 14.03 9.56 3.94
N GLN A 82 12.81 9.53 4.49
CA GLN A 82 11.99 8.32 4.51
C GLN A 82 11.47 7.95 3.11
N VAL A 83 11.10 8.94 2.30
CA VAL A 83 10.67 8.73 0.90
C VAL A 83 11.83 8.26 0.04
N ASP A 84 13.03 8.85 0.17
CA ASP A 84 14.22 8.43 -0.57
C ASP A 84 14.59 6.98 -0.26
N LYS A 85 14.63 6.61 1.01
CA LYS A 85 14.84 5.21 1.44
C LYS A 85 13.81 4.26 0.83
N LEU A 86 12.55 4.69 0.73
CA LEU A 86 11.48 3.89 0.14
C LEU A 86 11.65 3.71 -1.37
N ILE A 87 12.12 4.74 -2.07
CA ILE A 87 12.47 4.69 -3.48
C ILE A 87 13.62 3.69 -3.69
N GLU A 88 14.73 3.86 -2.96
CA GLU A 88 15.91 3.00 -3.02
C GLU A 88 15.54 1.52 -2.78
N ASP A 89 14.73 1.23 -1.77
CA ASP A 89 14.21 -0.10 -1.47
C ASP A 89 13.45 -0.73 -2.65
N ILE A 90 12.69 0.07 -3.40
CA ILE A 90 11.94 -0.40 -4.57
C ILE A 90 12.90 -0.70 -5.72
N GLU A 91 13.91 0.14 -5.93
CA GLU A 91 14.93 -0.06 -6.97
C GLU A 91 15.71 -1.34 -6.72
N MET A 92 16.21 -1.54 -5.49
CA MET A 92 16.97 -2.73 -5.10
C MET A 92 16.16 -4.02 -5.27
N ARG A 93 14.85 -3.99 -4.99
CA ARG A 93 13.97 -5.15 -5.20
C ARG A 93 13.67 -5.44 -6.67
N ASN A 94 13.72 -4.43 -7.54
CA ASN A 94 13.54 -4.65 -8.99
C ASN A 94 14.78 -5.36 -9.56
N ARG A 95 16.01 -4.89 -9.22
CA ARG A 95 17.26 -5.52 -9.67
C ARG A 95 17.37 -7.01 -9.35
N ARG A 96 16.97 -7.42 -8.13
CA ARG A 96 17.02 -8.83 -7.70
C ARG A 96 16.06 -9.73 -8.50
N LYS A 97 14.93 -9.19 -8.96
CA LYS A 97 13.94 -9.97 -9.73
C LYS A 97 14.41 -10.27 -11.15
N ASP A 98 15.23 -9.40 -11.72
CA ASP A 98 15.76 -9.60 -13.06
C ASP A 98 16.79 -10.74 -13.06
N ILE A 99 17.65 -10.81 -12.03
CA ILE A 99 18.58 -11.92 -11.79
C ILE A 99 17.86 -13.26 -11.54
N GLU A 100 16.79 -13.26 -10.72
CA GLU A 100 16.03 -14.48 -10.43
C GLU A 100 15.21 -15.01 -11.62
N LYS A 101 14.82 -14.15 -12.57
CA LYS A 101 14.11 -14.58 -13.78
C LYS A 101 15.05 -15.27 -14.76
N GLU A 102 16.31 -14.84 -14.83
CA GLU A 102 17.33 -15.49 -15.67
C GLU A 102 17.63 -16.92 -15.18
N GLY A 103 17.68 -17.15 -13.86
CA GLY A 103 17.92 -18.49 -13.29
C GLY A 103 16.77 -19.49 -13.39
N LYS A 104 15.53 -19.05 -13.72
CA LYS A 104 14.35 -19.93 -13.79
C LYS A 104 13.99 -20.39 -15.21
N ASN A 105 14.66 -19.86 -16.23
CA ASN A 105 14.47 -20.27 -17.62
C ASN A 105 15.23 -21.55 -17.99
N GLY A 106 16.02 -22.12 -17.06
CA GLY A 106 16.81 -23.34 -17.26
C GLY A 106 16.16 -24.65 -16.79
N ARG A 107 14.82 -24.79 -16.78
CA ARG A 107 14.17 -26.09 -16.53
C ARG A 107 13.19 -26.44 -17.65
N ILE A 108 13.76 -26.97 -18.73
CA ILE A 108 13.04 -27.82 -19.68
C ILE A 108 13.36 -29.28 -19.35
N SER A 109 12.28 -30.06 -19.19
CA SER A 109 12.04 -31.52 -19.21
C SER A 109 13.00 -32.46 -18.44
N ASP A 110 12.53 -33.44 -17.68
CA ASP A 110 12.03 -34.69 -18.28
C ASP A 110 10.88 -35.39 -17.54
N ASN A 111 10.11 -36.05 -18.41
CA ASN A 111 8.95 -36.89 -18.22
C ASN A 111 9.30 -38.30 -17.68
N ARG A 112 8.63 -38.74 -16.59
CA ARG A 112 8.02 -40.08 -16.36
C ARG A 112 8.07 -40.46 -14.88
N ASN A 113 6.91 -40.52 -14.24
CA ASN A 113 6.28 -41.82 -13.96
C ASN A 113 4.85 -41.62 -13.45
N GLN A 114 3.89 -42.06 -14.25
CA GLN A 114 2.57 -42.41 -13.73
C GLN A 114 2.74 -43.65 -12.86
N GLN A 115 2.51 -43.52 -11.56
CA GLN A 115 2.17 -44.68 -10.73
C GLN A 115 0.78 -44.44 -10.18
N HIS A 116 -0.18 -45.16 -10.77
CA HIS A 116 -1.53 -45.31 -10.27
C HIS A 116 -1.48 -45.79 -8.82
N ALA A 117 -1.85 -44.93 -7.87
CA ALA A 117 -2.18 -45.35 -6.53
C ALA A 117 -3.66 -45.78 -6.51
N THR A 118 -3.88 -47.06 -6.23
CA THR A 118 -5.20 -47.70 -6.06
C THR A 118 -6.00 -47.05 -4.93
N PRO A 119 -7.35 -47.01 -5.02
CA PRO A 119 -8.19 -46.40 -3.99
C PRO A 119 -8.41 -47.40 -2.86
N ARG A 120 -8.01 -47.07 -1.63
CA ARG A 120 -8.32 -47.88 -0.44
C ARG A 120 -9.33 -47.14 0.44
N ASN A 121 -10.58 -47.56 0.34
CA ASN A 121 -11.70 -47.04 1.11
C ASN A 121 -11.60 -47.37 2.61
N HIS A 122 -11.97 -46.36 3.40
CA HIS A 122 -12.87 -46.40 4.57
C HIS A 122 -12.47 -47.17 5.84
N LYS A 123 -12.15 -46.41 6.89
CA LYS A 123 -12.82 -46.56 8.19
C LYS A 123 -12.99 -45.18 8.84
N ASN A 124 -14.26 -44.79 8.95
CA ASN A 124 -14.71 -43.64 9.72
C ASN A 124 -14.23 -43.75 11.17
N ASN A 125 -13.71 -42.64 11.70
CA ASN A 125 -14.00 -42.11 13.03
C ASN A 125 -13.61 -40.62 13.02
N ASP A 126 -14.59 -39.77 12.76
CA ASP A 126 -14.58 -38.31 13.01
C ASP A 126 -14.63 -38.06 14.56
N PRO A 127 -14.40 -36.85 15.12
CA PRO A 127 -14.39 -35.59 14.41
C PRO A 127 -13.17 -34.67 14.58
N LYS A 128 -12.84 -34.11 13.42
CA LYS A 128 -11.91 -33.01 13.14
C LYS A 128 -12.22 -31.76 13.97
N GLU A 129 -11.22 -31.26 14.68
CA GLU A 129 -11.17 -29.88 15.14
C GLU A 129 -11.04 -28.94 13.93
N LYS A 130 -12.20 -28.53 13.40
CA LYS A 130 -12.29 -27.61 12.26
C LYS A 130 -11.87 -26.21 12.71
N ARG A 131 -10.69 -25.77 12.24
CA ARG A 131 -10.29 -24.35 12.20
C ARG A 131 -11.46 -23.48 11.71
N LYS A 132 -12.03 -22.68 12.62
CA LYS A 132 -13.14 -21.76 12.33
C LYS A 132 -12.64 -20.63 11.41
N ARG A 133 -13.08 -20.63 10.15
CA ARG A 133 -12.99 -19.45 9.27
C ARG A 133 -13.97 -18.37 9.80
N PRO A 134 -13.55 -17.11 10.00
CA PRO A 134 -14.47 -16.06 10.42
C PRO A 134 -15.44 -15.74 9.27
N LYS A 135 -16.74 -15.92 9.52
CA LYS A 135 -17.81 -15.60 8.57
C LYS A 135 -17.88 -14.08 8.36
N ARG A 136 -17.79 -13.64 7.11
CA ARG A 136 -18.15 -12.28 6.66
C ARG A 136 -19.60 -12.01 7.07
N ARG A 137 -19.85 -10.93 7.82
CA ARG A 137 -21.20 -10.40 8.05
C ARG A 137 -21.60 -9.56 6.83
N VAL A 138 -22.64 -9.98 6.13
CA VAL A 138 -23.38 -9.19 5.14
C VAL A 138 -24.48 -8.44 5.90
N PRO A 139 -24.60 -7.11 5.78
CA PRO A 139 -25.72 -6.38 6.36
C PRO A 139 -27.01 -6.71 5.60
N HIS A 140 -28.06 -7.06 6.33
CA HIS A 140 -29.38 -7.39 5.80
C HIS A 140 -30.04 -6.14 5.18
N THR A 141 -30.47 -6.26 3.93
CA THR A 141 -31.39 -5.36 3.25
C THR A 141 -32.79 -5.50 3.86
N THR A 142 -33.32 -4.39 4.38
CA THR A 142 -34.71 -4.27 4.84
C THR A 142 -35.65 -4.41 3.64
N GLN A 143 -36.45 -5.49 3.63
CA GLN A 143 -37.55 -5.68 2.69
C GLN A 143 -38.67 -4.68 3.04
N VAL A 144 -38.93 -3.74 2.13
CA VAL A 144 -40.08 -2.83 2.18
C VAL A 144 -41.35 -3.65 1.92
N ARG A 145 -42.29 -3.67 2.87
CA ARG A 145 -43.61 -4.29 2.68
C ARG A 145 -44.41 -3.43 1.71
N PHE A 146 -44.70 -3.97 0.54
CA PHE A 146 -45.77 -3.46 -0.33
C PHE A 146 -47.11 -3.77 0.35
N PHE A 147 -47.87 -2.74 0.71
CA PHE A 147 -49.30 -2.86 0.96
C PHE A 147 -50.05 -2.77 -0.37
N LYS A 148 -50.89 -3.77 -0.62
CA LYS A 148 -51.88 -3.87 -1.70
C LYS A 148 -52.92 -4.86 -1.18
N ASN A 149 -54.23 -4.66 -1.08
CA ASN A 149 -55.22 -3.61 -1.29
C ASN A 149 -56.45 -4.05 -0.45
N ILE A 150 -57.36 -3.13 -0.13
CA ILE A 150 -58.79 -3.12 -0.56
C ILE A 150 -59.20 -1.65 -0.59
#